data_AF-J2S8P7-F1
#
_entry.id   AF-J2S8P7-F1
#
_cell.length_a   1.000
_cell.length_b   1.000
_cell.length_c   1.000
_cell.angle_alpha   90.00
_cell.angle_beta   90.00
_cell.angle_gamma   90.00
#
_symmetry.space_group_name_H-M   'P 1'
#
loop_
_entity.id
_entity.type
_entity.pdbx_description
1 polymer ?
#
loop_
_entity_poly.entity_id
_entity_poly.type
_entity_poly.pdbx_seq_one_letter_code
_entity_poly.pdbx_strand_id
1 'polypeptide(L)' 'MTILVIADYSNDKQDNKVLAPATLNTVAAAAKISGDIH' A
#
# COMPACT_ATOMS: atom_id res chain seq x y z
N MET A 1 9.43 -7.36 14.14
CA MET A 1 9.08 -8.03 12.87
C MET A 1 8.73 -6.93 11.89
N THR A 2 9.20 -6.99 10.64
CA THR A 2 9.02 -5.89 9.67
C THR A 2 8.43 -6.44 8.38
N ILE A 3 7.39 -5.81 7.86
CA ILE A 3 6.73 -6.20 6.61
C ILE A 3 6.95 -5.09 5.58
N LEU A 4 7.54 -5.46 4.44
CA LEU A 4 7.69 -4.56 3.29
C LEU A 4 6.46 -4.69 2.38
N VAL A 5 5.73 -3.59 2.20
CA VAL A 5 4.62 -3.51 1.23
C VAL A 5 5.07 -2.69 0.02
N ILE A 6 5.02 -3.28 -1.16
CA ILE A 6 5.30 -2.58 -2.41
C ILE A 6 4.02 -1.91 -2.90
N ALA A 7 4.05 -0.58 -2.98
CA ALA A 7 2.94 0.19 -3.50
C ALA A 7 2.86 0.10 -5.01
N ASP A 8 1.66 -0.19 -5.50
CA ASP A 8 1.31 -0.08 -6.91
C ASP A 8 0.53 1.22 -7.09
N TYR A 9 0.74 1.86 -8.24
CA TYR A 9 0.17 3.15 -8.54
C TYR A 9 -0.73 3.02 -9.76
N SER A 10 -1.85 3.73 -9.74
CA SER A 10 -2.69 3.83 -10.93
C SER A 10 -1.86 4.39 -12.08
N ASN A 11 -1.88 3.70 -13.22
CA ASN A 11 -1.22 4.14 -14.46
C ASN A 11 -2.03 5.22 -15.20
N ASP A 12 -3.09 5.74 -14.57
CA ASP A 12 -3.86 6.84 -15.15
C ASP A 12 -2.98 8.09 -15.19
N LYS A 13 -2.88 8.73 -16.36
CA LYS A 13 -1.89 9.78 -16.69
C LYS A 13 -2.13 11.12 -15.99
N GLN A 14 -2.72 11.14 -14.80
CA GLN A 14 -2.83 12.33 -13.99
C GLN A 14 -1.61 12.42 -13.07
N ASP A 15 -0.98 13.59 -13.03
CA ASP A 15 0.23 13.90 -12.24
C ASP A 15 0.09 13.61 -10.73
N ASN A 16 -1.11 13.31 -10.26
CA ASN A 16 -1.38 12.78 -8.94
C ASN A 16 -1.30 11.24 -8.99
N LYS A 17 -0.15 10.67 -8.58
CA LYS A 17 0.02 9.23 -8.43
C LYS A 17 -0.94 8.69 -7.37
N VAL A 18 -2.15 8.35 -7.78
CA VAL A 18 -3.14 7.71 -6.90
C VAL A 18 -2.69 6.27 -6.66
N LEU A 19 -2.55 5.90 -5.38
CA LEU A 19 -2.27 4.52 -5.00
C LEU A 19 -3.36 3.61 -5.54
N ALA A 20 -2.97 2.48 -6.13
CA ALA A 20 -3.92 1.48 -6.53
C ALA A 20 -4.68 0.99 -5.29
N PRO A 21 -6.01 0.79 -5.35
CA PRO A 21 -6.79 0.30 -4.21
C PRO A 21 -6.24 -1.00 -3.61
N ALA A 22 -5.62 -1.85 -4.44
CA ALA A 22 -4.95 -3.07 -4.02
C ALA A 22 -3.85 -2.83 -2.97
N THR A 23 -3.09 -1.74 -3.10
CA THR A 23 -2.02 -1.39 -2.15
C THR A 23 -2.57 -1.09 -0.77
N LEU A 24 -3.70 -0.40 -0.66
CA LEU A 24 -4.32 -0.10 0.63
C LEU A 24 -4.77 -1.39 1.36
N ASN A 25 -5.27 -2.37 0.61
CA ASN A 25 -5.65 -3.68 1.17
C ASN A 25 -4.42 -4.45 1.69
N THR A 26 -3.30 -4.42 0.97
CA THR A 26 -2.06 -5.07 1.39
C THR A 26 -1.46 -4.40 2.62
N VAL A 27 -1.49 -3.07 2.69
CA VAL A 27 -1.09 -2.32 3.90
C VAL A 27 -1.97 -2.70 5.08
N ALA A 28 -3.30 -2.71 4.92
CA ALA A 28 -4.22 -3.11 5.99
C ALA A 28 -4.00 -4.56 6.48
N ALA A 29 -3.65 -5.48 5.58
CA ALA A 29 -3.28 -6.83 5.94
C ALA A 29 -1.95 -6.88 6.72
N ALA A 30 -0.95 -6.12 6.28
CA ALA A 30 0.33 -5.98 6.99
C ALA A 30 0.14 -5.39 8.40
N ALA A 31 -0.75 -4.41 8.56
CA ALA A 31 -1.14 -3.84 9.86
C ALA A 31 -1.63 -4.92 10.83
N LYS A 32 -2.49 -5.82 10.34
CA LYS A 32 -3.09 -6.87 11.17
C LYS A 32 -2.06 -7.90 11.64
N ILE A 33 -0.97 -8.07 10.89
CA ILE A 33 0.08 -9.03 11.19
C ILE A 33 1.14 -8.41 12.10
N SER A 34 1.52 -7.15 11.87
CA SER A 34 2.66 -6.50 12.54
C SER A 34 2.27 -5.47 13.60
N GLY A 35 1.02 -5.01 13.63
CA GLY A 35 0.51 -3.98 14.57
C GLY A 35 1.01 -2.56 14.29
N ASP A 36 2.15 -2.41 13.62
CA ASP A 36 2.80 -1.14 13.29
C ASP A 36 3.07 -1.06 11.79
N ILE A 37 2.67 0.06 11.17
CA ILE A 37 2.92 0.40 9.77
C ILE A 37 3.54 1.79 9.77
N HIS A 38 4.69 1.93 9.11
CA HIS A 38 5.39 3.20 8.94
C HIS A 38 5.63 3.51 7.45
#